data_AF-A0A2T6CRN5-F1
#
_entry.id   AF-A0A2T6CRN5-F1
#
_cell.length_a   1.000
_cell.length_b   1.000
_cell.length_c   1.000
_cell.angle_alpha   90.00
_cell.angle_beta   90.00
_cell.angle_gamma   90.00
#
_symmetry.space_group_name_H-M   'P 1'
#
loop_
_entity.id
_entity.type
_entity.pdbx_description
1 polymer ?
#
loop_
_entity_poly.entity_id
_entity_poly.type
_entity_poly.pdbx_seq_one_letter_code
_entity_poly.pdbx_strand_id
1 'polypeptide(L)'
;MKSKHLSSAQGFSLVELLVVIAVIAIIAAIAIPNIANITSGATTAKDQRNAQNIASIAMAARAAGYTNEFASVTALITALRANDGQGITMTNVNGAALNFGVNGLVDADATGAGRFLKIVGTGANNQLVYSQTTNATTN
;
A
#
# COMPACT_ATOMS: atom_id res chain seq x y z
N MET A 1 17.96 -29.40 71.88
CA MET A 1 16.77 -28.61 71.49
C MET A 1 17.11 -27.86 70.22
N LYS A 2 16.39 -28.05 69.12
CA LYS A 2 16.62 -27.35 67.83
C LYS A 2 15.29 -26.70 67.43
N SER A 3 15.20 -25.38 67.58
CA SER A 3 14.06 -24.59 67.13
C SER A 3 14.11 -24.46 65.61
N LYS A 4 13.10 -25.02 64.95
CA LYS A 4 12.96 -24.98 63.49
C LYS A 4 12.32 -23.64 63.12
N HIS A 5 13.12 -22.74 62.55
CA HIS A 5 12.63 -21.46 62.02
C HIS A 5 11.79 -21.73 60.76
N LEU A 6 10.47 -21.50 60.84
CA LEU A 6 9.58 -21.58 59.69
C LEU A 6 9.71 -20.28 58.90
N SER A 7 10.21 -20.36 57.67
CA SER A 7 10.27 -19.24 56.74
C SER A 7 8.85 -18.78 56.39
N SER A 8 8.51 -17.53 56.68
CA SER A 8 7.24 -16.91 56.30
C SER A 8 7.13 -16.91 54.77
N ALA A 9 6.21 -17.70 54.23
CA ALA A 9 5.80 -17.58 52.84
C ALA A 9 4.97 -16.31 52.71
N GLN A 10 5.53 -15.28 52.08
CA GLN A 10 4.82 -14.04 51.77
C GLN A 10 3.79 -14.34 50.67
N GLY A 11 2.51 -14.42 51.06
CA GLY A 11 1.40 -14.52 50.13
C GLY A 11 1.12 -13.17 49.46
N PHE A 12 0.80 -13.20 48.17
CA PHE A 12 0.37 -12.02 47.41
C PHE A 12 -1.02 -11.56 47.91
N SER A 13 -1.17 -10.27 48.23
CA SER A 13 -2.45 -9.72 48.67
C SER A 13 -3.42 -9.62 47.50
N LEU A 14 -4.69 -9.96 47.72
CA LEU A 14 -5.76 -9.72 46.74
C LEU A 14 -5.90 -8.23 46.41
N VAL A 15 -5.58 -7.35 47.35
CA VAL A 15 -5.59 -5.89 47.15
C VAL A 15 -4.47 -5.48 46.19
N GLU A 16 -3.30 -6.10 46.29
CA GLU A 16 -2.19 -5.84 45.37
C GLU A 16 -2.56 -6.25 43.94
N LEU A 17 -3.25 -7.37 43.76
CA LEU A 17 -3.75 -7.78 42.45
C LEU A 17 -4.78 -6.79 41.87
N LEU A 18 -5.70 -6.30 42.71
CA LEU A 18 -6.76 -5.39 42.30
C LEU A 18 -6.23 -4.02 41.84
N VAL A 19 -5.22 -3.48 42.53
CA VAL A 19 -4.61 -2.20 42.13
C VAL A 19 -3.88 -2.34 40.79
N VAL A 20 -3.20 -3.47 40.56
CA VAL A 20 -2.47 -3.71 39.31
C VAL A 20 -3.41 -3.74 38.11
N ILE A 21 -4.52 -4.48 38.19
CA ILE A 21 -5.48 -4.53 37.08
C ILE A 21 -6.16 -3.16 36.85
N ALA A 22 -6.37 -2.37 37.90
CA ALA A 22 -6.94 -1.04 37.79
C ALA A 22 -6.01 -0.09 37.03
N VAL A 23 -4.70 -0.13 37.30
CA VAL A 23 -3.70 0.67 36.59
C VAL A 23 -3.57 0.22 35.12
N ILE A 24 -3.51 -1.10 34.87
CA ILE A 24 -3.44 -1.63 33.49
C ILE A 24 -4.68 -1.22 32.69
N ALA A 25 -5.87 -1.22 33.30
CA ALA A 25 -7.11 -0.81 32.63
C ALA A 25 -7.07 0.66 32.18
N ILE A 26 -6.53 1.56 33.01
CA ILE A 26 -6.38 2.99 32.67
C ILE A 26 -5.38 3.16 31.51
N ILE A 27 -4.23 2.48 31.58
CA ILE A 27 -3.20 2.56 30.53
C ILE A 27 -3.75 2.00 29.21
N ALA A 28 -4.44 0.86 29.23
CA ALA A 28 -5.02 0.24 28.05
C ALA A 28 -6.08 1.13 27.38
N ALA A 29 -6.89 1.84 28.17
CA ALA A 29 -7.90 2.76 27.66
C ALA A 29 -7.29 3.94 26.86
N ILE A 30 -6.11 4.43 27.26
CA ILE A 30 -5.42 5.55 26.58
C ILE A 30 -4.53 5.07 25.43
N ALA A 31 -4.01 3.84 25.48
CA ALA A 31 -3.01 3.35 24.52
C ALA A 31 -3.60 2.79 23.22
N ILE A 32 -4.86 2.38 23.19
CA ILE A 32 -5.50 1.74 22.02
C ILE A 32 -6.08 2.71 20.93
N PRO A 33 -6.27 4.03 21.13
CA PRO A 33 -7.41 4.72 20.56
C PRO A 33 -7.45 4.89 19.03
N ASN A 34 -6.37 4.65 18.25
CA ASN A 34 -6.49 4.97 16.81
C ASN A 34 -5.56 4.28 15.80
N ILE A 35 -5.52 2.95 15.77
CA ILE A 35 -4.77 2.21 14.74
C ILE A 35 -5.44 2.30 13.34
N ALA A 36 -6.77 2.42 13.30
CA ALA A 36 -7.53 2.38 12.05
C ALA A 36 -7.23 3.58 11.12
N ASN A 37 -7.23 4.81 11.65
CA ASN A 37 -7.01 6.01 10.84
C ASN A 37 -5.57 6.10 10.31
N ILE A 38 -4.59 5.63 11.08
CA ILE A 38 -3.18 5.58 10.68
C ILE A 38 -3.00 4.62 9.48
N THR A 39 -3.66 3.46 9.54
CA THR A 39 -3.53 2.43 8.51
C THR A 39 -4.19 2.87 7.19
N SER A 40 -5.33 3.53 7.24
CA SER A 40 -6.02 4.06 6.06
C SER A 40 -5.23 5.18 5.36
N GLY A 41 -4.65 6.10 6.14
CA GLY A 41 -3.80 7.16 5.60
C GLY A 41 -2.53 6.63 4.95
N ALA A 42 -1.87 5.66 5.60
CA ALA A 42 -0.69 4.99 5.05
C ALA A 42 -1.00 4.24 3.75
N THR A 43 -2.14 3.57 3.67
CA THR A 43 -2.59 2.86 2.45
C THR A 43 -2.82 3.84 1.30
N THR A 44 -3.53 4.94 1.55
CA THR A 44 -3.76 5.98 0.53
C THR A 44 -2.47 6.61 0.04
N ALA A 45 -1.53 6.92 0.95
CA ALA A 45 -0.23 7.47 0.59
C ALA A 45 0.62 6.47 -0.22
N LYS A 46 0.52 5.16 0.09
CA LYS A 46 1.14 4.09 -0.69
C LYS A 46 0.57 4.05 -2.11
N ASP A 47 -0.75 4.09 -2.25
CA ASP A 47 -1.44 4.08 -3.55
C ASP A 47 -1.02 5.27 -4.42
N GLN A 48 -0.95 6.46 -3.84
CA GLN A 48 -0.48 7.66 -4.53
C GLN A 48 0.98 7.53 -4.98
N ARG A 49 1.87 7.01 -4.13
CA ARG A 49 3.28 6.78 -4.52
C ARG A 49 3.41 5.77 -5.65
N ASN A 50 2.67 4.66 -5.57
CA ASN A 50 2.66 3.66 -6.63
C ASN A 50 2.17 4.28 -7.95
N ALA A 51 1.09 5.05 -7.92
CA ALA A 51 0.56 5.76 -9.09
C ALA A 51 1.58 6.75 -9.68
N GLN A 52 2.25 7.54 -8.84
CA GLN A 52 3.29 8.47 -9.29
C GLN A 52 4.46 7.74 -9.97
N ASN A 53 4.91 6.63 -9.38
CA ASN A 53 5.99 5.81 -9.95
C ASN A 53 5.59 5.21 -11.29
N ILE A 54 4.37 4.69 -11.40
CA ILE A 54 3.84 4.14 -12.66
C ILE A 54 3.79 5.23 -13.74
N ALA A 55 3.23 6.40 -13.42
CA ALA A 55 3.10 7.50 -14.37
C ALA A 55 4.47 8.06 -14.80
N SER A 56 5.43 8.17 -13.89
CA SER A 56 6.77 8.67 -14.20
C SER A 56 7.53 7.73 -15.14
N ILE A 57 7.46 6.42 -14.89
CA ILE A 57 8.04 5.40 -15.76
C ILE A 57 7.40 5.44 -17.16
N ALA A 58 6.06 5.50 -17.21
CA ALA A 58 5.34 5.58 -18.49
C ALA A 58 5.69 6.86 -19.27
N MET A 59 5.82 8.01 -18.60
CA MET A 59 6.24 9.25 -19.25
C MET A 59 7.69 9.19 -19.75
N ALA A 60 8.60 8.58 -18.98
CA ALA A 60 9.99 8.38 -19.40
C ALA A 60 10.10 7.48 -20.63
N ALA A 61 9.34 6.38 -20.67
CA ALA A 61 9.24 5.49 -21.83
C ALA A 61 8.80 6.27 -23.08
N ARG A 62 7.78 7.13 -22.93
CA ARG A 62 7.27 7.97 -24.02
C ARG A 62 8.28 8.99 -24.50
N ALA A 63 9.02 9.63 -23.58
CA ALA A 63 10.10 10.54 -23.93
C ALA A 63 11.22 9.83 -24.72
N ALA A 64 11.43 8.53 -24.48
CA ALA A 64 12.35 7.69 -25.23
C ALA A 64 11.77 7.14 -26.56
N GLY A 65 10.56 7.54 -26.94
CA GLY A 65 9.91 7.14 -28.20
C GLY A 65 9.11 5.84 -28.13
N TYR A 66 8.93 5.26 -26.94
CA TYR A 66 8.07 4.08 -26.76
C TYR A 66 6.63 4.51 -26.58
N THR A 67 5.71 3.92 -27.33
CA THR A 67 4.29 4.22 -27.28
C THR A 67 3.48 2.97 -26.95
N ASN A 68 2.27 3.17 -26.46
CA ASN A 68 1.31 2.11 -26.21
C ASN A 68 -0.09 2.71 -26.21
N GLU A 69 -1.08 1.90 -26.59
CA GLU A 69 -2.48 2.28 -26.45
C GLU A 69 -3.02 1.76 -25.12
N PHE A 70 -3.17 2.66 -24.15
CA PHE A 70 -3.86 2.32 -22.90
C PHE A 70 -5.38 2.30 -23.14
N ALA A 71 -5.97 1.11 -23.24
CA ALA A 71 -7.41 0.97 -23.51
C ALA A 71 -8.30 1.47 -22.36
N SER A 72 -7.89 1.22 -21.12
CA SER A 72 -8.56 1.72 -19.91
C SER A 72 -7.64 1.65 -18.70
N VAL A 73 -8.00 2.37 -17.63
CA VAL A 73 -7.32 2.25 -16.32
C VAL A 73 -7.48 0.83 -15.77
N THR A 74 -8.58 0.13 -16.05
CA THR A 74 -8.75 -1.27 -15.65
C THR A 74 -7.79 -2.20 -16.37
N ALA A 75 -7.62 -2.03 -17.70
CA ALA A 75 -6.66 -2.81 -18.47
C ALA A 75 -5.22 -2.55 -17.99
N LEU A 76 -4.92 -1.32 -17.60
CA LEU A 76 -3.68 -0.93 -16.95
C LEU A 76 -3.49 -1.65 -15.60
N ILE A 77 -4.51 -1.61 -14.72
CA ILE A 77 -4.45 -2.26 -13.40
C ILE A 77 -4.11 -3.74 -13.58
N THR A 78 -4.72 -4.43 -14.55
CA THR A 78 -4.44 -5.85 -14.86
C THR A 78 -3.03 -6.06 -15.40
N ALA A 79 -2.55 -5.19 -16.30
CA ALA A 79 -1.26 -5.36 -16.97
C ALA A 79 -0.04 -4.92 -16.12
N LEU A 80 -0.25 -4.11 -15.08
CA LEU A 80 0.79 -3.75 -14.11
C LEU A 80 1.08 -4.85 -13.09
N ARG A 81 0.17 -5.83 -12.99
CA ARG A 81 0.30 -7.00 -12.13
C ARG A 81 1.30 -7.93 -12.78
N ALA A 82 2.58 -7.66 -12.54
CA ALA A 82 3.64 -8.60 -12.82
C ALA A 82 3.55 -9.77 -11.82
N ASN A 83 2.46 -10.53 -11.80
CA ASN A 83 2.41 -11.83 -11.10
C ASN A 83 3.38 -12.83 -11.77
N ASP A 84 3.75 -12.58 -13.04
CA ASP A 84 4.72 -13.34 -13.83
C ASP A 84 5.96 -12.51 -14.27
N GLY A 85 6.23 -11.36 -13.64
CA GLY A 85 7.38 -10.50 -14.01
C GLY A 85 7.21 -9.67 -15.29
N GLN A 86 6.07 -9.78 -15.97
CA GLN A 86 5.79 -9.06 -17.21
C GLN A 86 4.91 -7.84 -16.89
N GLY A 87 5.49 -6.64 -16.97
CA GLY A 87 4.74 -5.37 -16.93
C GLY A 87 4.07 -5.04 -18.26
N ILE A 88 3.61 -3.80 -18.42
CA ILE A 88 3.07 -3.30 -19.68
C ILE A 88 4.18 -3.21 -20.72
N THR A 89 3.96 -3.82 -21.87
CA THR A 89 4.87 -3.68 -23.00
C THR A 89 4.56 -2.40 -23.76
N MET A 90 5.56 -1.55 -23.97
CA MET A 90 5.47 -0.41 -24.89
C MET A 90 6.49 -0.61 -26.01
N THR A 91 6.16 -0.12 -27.21
CA THR A 91 6.90 -0.41 -28.43
C THR A 91 7.35 0.89 -29.09
N ASN A 92 8.58 0.92 -29.60
CA ASN A 92 9.09 2.06 -30.40
C ASN A 92 8.73 1.87 -31.89
N VAL A 93 8.86 2.93 -32.70
CA VAL A 93 8.62 2.93 -34.16
C VAL A 93 9.42 1.88 -34.92
N ASN A 94 10.54 1.40 -34.36
CA ASN A 94 11.37 0.33 -34.90
C ASN A 94 10.93 -1.08 -34.49
N GLY A 95 9.83 -1.23 -33.74
CA GLY A 95 9.33 -2.52 -33.24
C GLY A 95 10.04 -3.04 -31.99
N ALA A 96 10.98 -2.29 -31.41
CA ALA A 96 11.62 -2.66 -30.15
C ALA A 96 10.64 -2.51 -28.97
N ALA A 97 10.56 -3.52 -28.10
CA ALA A 97 9.67 -3.57 -26.96
C ALA A 97 10.42 -3.32 -25.63
N LEU A 98 9.77 -2.63 -24.70
CA LEU A 98 10.20 -2.49 -23.31
C LEU A 98 9.04 -2.80 -22.37
N ASN A 99 9.33 -3.52 -21.30
CA ASN A 99 8.36 -3.88 -20.27
C ASN A 99 8.47 -2.93 -19.08
N PHE A 100 7.34 -2.34 -18.69
CA PHE A 100 7.24 -1.41 -17.56
C PHE A 100 6.30 -1.98 -16.51
N GLY A 101 6.83 -2.27 -15.33
CA GLY A 101 6.07 -2.81 -14.22
C GLY A 101 6.65 -2.37 -12.89
N VAL A 102 5.86 -2.51 -11.82
CA VAL A 102 6.30 -2.26 -10.45
C VAL A 102 6.45 -3.62 -9.76
N ASN A 103 7.66 -3.92 -9.28
CA ASN A 103 7.93 -5.19 -8.62
C ASN A 103 7.19 -5.25 -7.26
N GLY A 104 6.61 -6.41 -6.95
CA GLY A 104 5.90 -6.64 -5.69
C GLY A 104 4.52 -5.98 -5.57
N LEU A 105 3.92 -5.53 -6.69
CA LEU A 105 2.61 -4.89 -6.67
C LEU A 105 1.46 -5.93 -6.58
N VAL A 106 0.82 -6.03 -5.41
CA VAL A 106 -0.34 -6.93 -5.16
C VAL A 106 -1.66 -6.35 -5.70
N ASP A 107 -2.73 -7.17 -5.77
CA ASP A 107 -4.06 -6.80 -6.34
C ASP A 107 -4.61 -5.49 -5.78
N ALA A 108 -4.60 -5.39 -4.45
CA ALA A 108 -5.13 -4.25 -3.73
C ALA A 108 -4.35 -2.97 -4.07
N ASP A 109 -3.03 -3.08 -4.21
CA ASP A 109 -2.12 -1.95 -4.43
C ASP A 109 -2.17 -1.47 -5.87
N ALA A 110 -2.32 -2.39 -6.83
CA ALA A 110 -2.54 -2.05 -8.23
C ALA A 110 -3.89 -1.34 -8.42
N THR A 111 -4.95 -1.88 -7.80
CA THR A 111 -6.28 -1.28 -7.81
C THR A 111 -6.28 0.09 -7.14
N GLY A 112 -5.65 0.20 -5.96
CA GLY A 112 -5.51 1.45 -5.22
C GLY A 112 -4.77 2.52 -6.02
N ALA A 113 -3.63 2.17 -6.63
CA ALA A 113 -2.87 3.08 -7.49
C ALA A 113 -3.67 3.52 -8.73
N GLY A 114 -4.42 2.61 -9.35
CA GLY A 114 -5.28 2.89 -10.51
C GLY A 114 -6.27 4.03 -10.28
N ARG A 115 -6.76 4.20 -9.04
CA ARG A 115 -7.65 5.32 -8.68
C ARG A 115 -7.02 6.68 -8.93
N PHE A 116 -5.69 6.80 -8.85
CA PHE A 116 -4.94 8.05 -9.03
C PHE A 116 -4.30 8.16 -10.43
N LEU A 117 -4.71 7.33 -11.39
CA LEU A 117 -4.16 7.31 -12.74
C LEU A 117 -5.24 7.66 -13.76
N LYS A 118 -4.95 8.61 -14.66
CA LYS A 118 -5.81 8.99 -15.79
C LYS A 118 -5.11 8.75 -17.11
N ILE A 119 -5.89 8.43 -18.13
CA ILE A 119 -5.42 8.40 -19.52
C ILE A 119 -5.83 9.70 -20.19
N VAL A 120 -4.89 10.36 -20.85
CA VAL A 120 -5.10 11.62 -21.58
C VAL A 120 -4.75 11.41 -23.04
N GLY A 121 -5.62 11.85 -23.95
CA GLY A 121 -5.47 11.63 -25.40
C GLY A 121 -6.01 10.26 -25.85
N THR A 122 -5.86 9.97 -27.15
CA THR A 122 -6.44 8.79 -27.80
C THR A 122 -5.42 8.06 -28.68
N GLY A 123 -5.69 6.77 -28.94
CA GLY A 123 -4.83 5.89 -29.73
C GLY A 123 -3.47 5.60 -29.08
N ALA A 124 -2.50 5.10 -29.86
CA ALA A 124 -1.15 4.77 -29.40
C ALA A 124 -0.39 5.95 -28.75
N ASN A 125 -0.83 7.18 -28.97
CA ASN A 125 -0.24 8.37 -28.40
C ASN A 125 -0.87 8.80 -27.07
N ASN A 126 -1.79 8.02 -26.50
CA ASN A 126 -2.38 8.35 -25.22
C ASN A 126 -1.38 8.25 -24.06
N GLN A 127 -1.53 9.13 -23.09
CA GLN A 127 -0.58 9.33 -22.01
C GLN A 127 -1.21 8.88 -20.70
N LEU A 128 -0.48 8.06 -19.94
CA LEU A 128 -0.82 7.77 -18.56
C LEU A 128 -0.27 8.88 -17.67
N VAL A 129 -1.14 9.54 -16.92
CA VAL A 129 -0.79 10.70 -16.09
C VAL A 129 -1.31 10.48 -14.68
N TYR A 130 -0.53 10.88 -13.68
CA TYR A 130 -0.95 10.90 -12.30
C TYR A 130 -2.01 12.00 -12.04
N SER A 131 -2.97 11.70 -11.17
CA SER A 131 -4.01 12.62 -10.71
C SER A 131 -4.08 12.59 -9.18
N GLN A 132 -4.03 13.76 -8.54
CA GLN A 132 -4.18 13.88 -7.09
C GLN A 132 -5.62 13.59 -6.61
N THR A 133 -6.59 13.71 -7.52
CA THR A 133 -8.00 13.36 -7.29
C THR A 133 -8.26 11.98 -7.88
N THR A 134 -8.99 11.15 -7.14
CA THR A 134 -9.37 9.82 -7.61
C THR A 134 -10.25 9.89 -8.85
N ASN A 135 -9.93 9.13 -9.90
CA ASN A 135 -10.80 8.96 -11.05
C ASN A 135 -11.99 8.08 -10.69
N ALA A 136 -13.19 8.61 -10.84
CA ALA A 136 -14.46 7.99 -10.46
C ALA A 136 -14.83 6.72 -11.28
N THR A 137 -13.98 6.27 -12.21
CA THR A 137 -14.25 5.17 -13.15
C THR A 137 -13.76 3.81 -12.67
N THR A 138 -13.41 3.67 -11.38
CA THR A 138 -13.03 2.39 -10.77
C THR A 138 -14.12 1.92 -9.81
N ASN A 139 -15.26 1.53 -10.38
CA ASN A 139 -16.23 0.61 -9.78
C ASN A 139 -16.62 -0.41 -10.85
#